data_AF-A0AAP2DXT5-F1
#
_entry.id   AF-A0AAP2DXT5-F1
#
_cell.length_a   1.000
_cell.length_b   1.000
_cell.length_c   1.000
_cell.angle_alpha   90.00
_cell.angle_beta   90.00
_cell.angle_gamma   90.00
#
_symmetry.space_group_name_H-M   'P 1'
#
loop_
_entity.id
_entity.type
_entity.pdbx_description
1 polymer ?
#
loop_
_entity_poly.entity_id
_entity_poly.type
_entity_poly.pdbx_seq_one_letter_code
_entity_poly.pdbx_strand_id
1 'polypeptide(L)'
;MEKNKTSKKALRSLIEDSTQEALSRLELPEATKKVKKLIGRSAKKLAEAYAEILKREEKKKKKVEKFIDEAVKGGRKSTKKNKNTKAEHVTV
;
A
#
# COMPACT_ATOMS: atom_id res chain seq x y z
N MET A 1 12.01 7.21 13.08
CA MET A 1 10.58 7.18 12.71
C MET A 1 10.21 5.75 12.36
N GLU A 2 9.41 5.11 13.21
CA GLU A 2 8.96 3.73 13.01
C GLU A 2 8.26 3.57 11.67
N LYS A 3 8.64 2.54 10.91
CA LYS A 3 7.98 2.20 9.66
C LYS A 3 6.62 1.58 10.03
N ASN A 4 5.59 2.42 10.20
CA ASN A 4 4.19 2.05 10.33
C ASN A 4 3.70 1.35 9.05
N LYS A 5 4.19 0.15 8.79
CA LYS A 5 3.61 -0.75 7.80
C LYS A 5 2.33 -1.31 8.41
N THR A 6 1.23 -0.57 8.28
CA THR A 6 -0.11 -1.08 8.62
C THR A 6 -0.37 -2.30 7.75
N SER A 7 -0.21 -3.49 8.33
CA SER A 7 -0.41 -4.73 7.59
C SER A 7 -1.90 -4.88 7.25
N LYS A 8 -2.21 -5.51 6.11
CA LYS A 8 -3.61 -5.82 5.72
C LYS A 8 -4.36 -6.58 6.82
N LYS A 9 -3.64 -7.41 7.60
CA LYS A 9 -4.18 -8.14 8.75
C LYS A 9 -4.54 -7.20 9.90
N ALA A 10 -3.70 -6.21 10.20
CA ALA A 10 -3.97 -5.20 11.23
C ALA A 10 -5.18 -4.34 10.86
N LEU A 11 -5.28 -3.88 9.60
CA LEU A 11 -6.45 -3.13 9.10
C LEU A 11 -7.73 -3.96 9.18
N ARG A 12 -7.66 -5.25 8.84
CA ARG A 12 -8.81 -6.13 8.92
C ARG A 12 -9.30 -6.31 10.37
N SER A 13 -8.38 -6.59 11.30
CA SER A 13 -8.74 -6.74 12.73
C SER A 13 -9.37 -5.46 13.26
N LEU A 14 -8.74 -4.31 13.00
CA LEU A 14 -9.24 -3.00 13.46
C LEU A 14 -10.66 -2.72 12.98
N ILE A 15 -10.95 -2.99 11.70
CA ILE A 15 -12.29 -2.78 11.12
C ILE A 15 -13.28 -3.78 11.73
N GLU A 16 -12.90 -5.05 11.89
CA GLU A 16 -13.74 -6.08 12.46
C GLU A 16 -14.13 -5.74 13.92
N ASP A 17 -13.15 -5.39 14.74
CA ASP A 17 -13.33 -5.00 16.14
C ASP A 17 -14.22 -3.75 16.26
N SER A 18 -13.96 -2.71 15.46
CA SER A 18 -14.76 -1.49 15.44
C SER A 18 -16.22 -1.73 15.03
N THR A 19 -16.44 -2.56 14.00
CA THR A 19 -17.81 -2.90 13.57
C THR A 19 -18.55 -3.75 14.60
N GLN A 20 -17.86 -4.66 15.27
CA GLN A 20 -18.45 -5.47 16.32
C GLN A 20 -18.80 -4.63 17.55
N GLU A 21 -17.97 -3.68 17.93
CA GLU A 21 -18.26 -2.75 19.02
C GLU A 21 -19.47 -1.87 18.72
N ALA A 22 -19.53 -1.29 17.51
CA ALA A 22 -20.68 -0.49 17.07
C ALA A 22 -21.99 -1.28 17.09
N LEU A 23 -21.96 -2.54 16.65
CA LEU A 23 -23.12 -3.43 16.67
C LEU A 23 -23.50 -3.90 18.07
N SER A 24 -22.55 -4.02 18.99
CA SER A 24 -22.82 -4.41 20.38
C SER A 24 -23.47 -3.26 21.17
N ARG A 25 -23.29 -2.02 20.72
CA ARG A 25 -23.92 -0.83 21.31
C ARG A 25 -25.34 -0.58 20.83
N LEU A 26 -25.71 -1.08 19.65
CA LEU A 26 -27.13 -1.22 19.34
C LEU A 26 -27.63 -2.43 20.14
N GLU A 27 -28.67 -2.26 20.95
CA GLU A 27 -29.34 -3.33 21.72
C GLU A 27 -30.03 -4.36 20.79
N LEU A 28 -29.26 -4.95 19.89
CA LEU A 28 -29.70 -5.94 18.94
C LEU A 28 -29.64 -7.32 19.60
N PRO A 29 -30.55 -8.22 19.23
CA PRO A 29 -30.45 -9.61 19.62
C PRO A 29 -29.11 -10.20 19.18
N GLU A 30 -28.64 -11.20 19.92
CA GLU A 30 -27.32 -11.78 19.74
C GLU A 30 -27.07 -12.16 18.27
N ALA A 31 -25.94 -11.69 17.72
CA ALA A 31 -25.67 -11.83 16.29
C ALA A 31 -25.56 -13.31 15.88
N THR A 32 -26.47 -13.76 15.01
CA THR A 32 -26.44 -15.12 14.48
C THR A 32 -25.16 -15.41 13.68
N LYS A 33 -24.79 -16.69 13.53
CA LYS A 33 -23.61 -17.12 12.73
C LYS A 33 -23.59 -16.54 11.30
N LYS A 34 -24.77 -16.31 10.69
CA LYS A 34 -24.89 -15.71 9.36
C LYS A 34 -24.49 -14.23 9.36
N VAL A 35 -24.92 -13.48 10.38
CA VAL A 35 -24.59 -12.06 10.56
C VAL A 35 -23.10 -11.89 10.83
N LYS A 36 -22.50 -12.69 11.72
CA LYS A 36 -21.04 -12.68 11.98
C LYS A 36 -20.24 -12.95 10.69
N LYS A 37 -20.66 -13.93 9.87
CA LYS A 37 -20.04 -14.18 8.55
C LYS A 37 -20.18 -13.02 7.58
N LEU A 38 -21.32 -12.32 7.59
CA LEU A 38 -21.55 -11.16 6.73
C LEU A 38 -20.60 -10.02 7.11
N ILE A 39 -20.50 -9.71 8.41
CA ILE A 39 -19.61 -8.67 8.95
C ILE A 39 -18.16 -8.98 8.57
N GLY A 40 -17.69 -10.21 8.79
CA GLY A 40 -16.32 -10.59 8.43
C GLY A 40 -16.03 -10.49 6.92
N ARG A 41 -17.01 -10.78 6.06
CA ARG A 41 -16.88 -10.59 4.60
C ARG A 41 -16.82 -9.11 4.22
N SER A 42 -17.65 -8.28 4.84
CA SER A 42 -17.66 -6.83 4.63
C SER A 42 -16.36 -6.18 5.11
N ALA A 43 -15.90 -6.53 6.31
CA ALA A 43 -14.63 -6.06 6.87
C ALA A 43 -13.44 -6.42 5.97
N LYS A 44 -13.42 -7.64 5.41
CA LYS A 44 -12.38 -8.05 4.45
C LYS A 44 -12.37 -7.16 3.20
N LYS A 45 -13.53 -6.89 2.60
CA LYS A 45 -13.63 -6.03 1.41
C LYS A 45 -13.22 -4.59 1.69
N LEU A 46 -13.62 -4.05 2.85
CA LEU A 46 -13.22 -2.71 3.29
C LEU A 46 -11.71 -2.63 3.48
N ALA A 47 -11.10 -3.59 4.21
CA ALA A 47 -9.66 -3.63 4.40
C ALA A 47 -8.88 -3.74 3.08
N GLU A 48 -9.41 -4.46 2.09
CA GLU A 48 -8.85 -4.54 0.74
C GLU A 48 -8.88 -3.19 0.02
N ALA A 49 -10.03 -2.52 0.00
CA ALA A 49 -10.18 -1.19 -0.59
C ALA A 49 -9.25 -0.17 0.07
N TYR A 50 -9.19 -0.14 1.41
CA TYR A 50 -8.29 0.75 2.15
C TYR A 50 -6.82 0.46 1.87
N ALA A 51 -6.42 -0.81 1.82
CA ALA A 51 -5.05 -1.17 1.49
C ALA A 51 -4.65 -0.74 0.07
N GLU A 52 -5.57 -0.80 -0.90
CA GLU A 52 -5.32 -0.30 -2.25
C GLU A 52 -5.19 1.22 -2.29
N ILE A 53 -6.07 1.94 -1.58
CA ILE A 53 -6.01 3.40 -1.48
C ILE A 53 -4.67 3.82 -0.87
N LEU A 54 -4.27 3.21 0.25
CA LEU A 54 -2.99 3.48 0.90
C LEU A 54 -1.80 3.22 -0.04
N LYS A 55 -1.82 2.11 -0.80
CA LYS A 55 -0.77 1.84 -1.80
C LYS A 55 -0.74 2.88 -2.91
N ARG A 56 -1.89 3.38 -3.37
CA ARG A 56 -1.95 4.46 -4.37
C ARG A 56 -1.40 5.76 -3.81
N GLU A 57 -1.72 6.09 -2.57
CA GLU A 57 -1.19 7.28 -1.90
C GLU A 57 0.31 7.21 -1.65
N GLU A 58 0.83 6.06 -1.19
CA GLU A 58 2.27 5.84 -1.05
C GLU A 58 3.00 5.98 -2.39
N LYS A 59 2.42 5.47 -3.49
CA LYS A 59 2.99 5.64 -4.83
C LYS A 59 3.02 7.10 -5.26
N LYS A 60 1.98 7.88 -4.94
CA LYS A 60 1.96 9.33 -5.20
C LYS A 60 3.06 10.04 -4.39
N LYS A 61 3.17 9.75 -3.09
CA LYS A 61 4.22 10.31 -2.22
C LYS A 61 5.61 9.99 -2.73
N LYS A 62 5.89 8.74 -3.10
CA LYS A 62 7.19 8.34 -3.68
C LYS A 62 7.50 9.02 -5.02
N LYS A 63 6.50 9.29 -5.86
CA LYS A 63 6.71 10.05 -7.09
C LYS A 63 7.12 11.48 -6.77
N VAL A 64 6.39 12.14 -5.86
CA VAL A 64 6.70 13.50 -5.42
C VAL A 64 8.09 13.58 -4.77
N GLU A 65 8.44 12.63 -3.90
CA GLU A 65 9.78 12.54 -3.32
C GLU A 65 10.86 12.39 -4.39
N LYS A 66 10.66 11.53 -5.40
CA LYS A 66 11.60 11.39 -6.52
C LYS A 66 11.72 12.67 -7.35
N PHE A 67 10.62 13.36 -7.62
CA PHE A 67 10.64 14.64 -8.34
C PHE A 67 11.38 15.72 -7.55
N ILE A 68 11.18 15.80 -6.23
CA ILE A 68 11.91 16.73 -5.37
C ILE A 68 13.39 16.35 -5.30
N ASP A 69 13.71 15.07 -5.13
CA ASP A 69 15.09 14.58 -5.04
C ASP A 69 15.83 14.77 -6.39
N GLU A 70 15.14 14.64 -7.52
CA GLU A 70 15.65 14.95 -8.87
C GLU A 70 15.81 16.46 -9.10
N ALA A 71 14.86 17.29 -8.64
CA ALA A 71 14.97 18.74 -8.71
C ALA A 71 16.09 19.29 -7.80
N VAL A 72 16.34 18.66 -6.64
CA VAL A 72 17.39 19.05 -5.68
C VAL A 72 18.76 18.50 -6.10
N LYS A 73 18.84 17.29 -6.67
CA LYS A 73 20.10 16.69 -7.17
C LYS A 73 20.44 17.09 -8.61
N GLY A 74 19.51 17.70 -9.34
CA GLY A 74 19.64 18.14 -10.73
C GLY A 74 20.71 19.23 -10.99
N GLY A 75 21.33 19.77 -9.94
CA GLY A 75 22.45 20.73 -10.07
C GLY A 75 23.83 20.11 -10.31
N ARG A 76 24.02 18.79 -10.14
CA ARG A 76 25.33 18.14 -10.35
C ARG A 76 25.19 16.70 -10.85
N LYS A 77 25.14 16.51 -12.16
CA LYS A 77 25.76 15.31 -12.77
C LYS A 77 26.32 15.63 -14.14
N SER A 78 27.65 15.57 -14.15
CA SER A 78 28.58 15.80 -15.25
C SER A 78 28.19 15.13 -16.55
N THR A 79 28.26 15.95 -17.58
CA THR A 79 28.39 15.66 -19.00
C THR A 79 29.43 14.56 -19.31
N LYS A 80 29.08 13.66 -20.22
CA LYS A 80 29.92 13.07 -21.29
C LYS A 80 30.97 12.02 -20.90
N LYS A 81 30.77 10.75 -21.34
CA LYS A 81 31.46 10.22 -22.53
C LYS A 81 30.87 8.88 -22.98
N ASN A 82 30.32 8.92 -24.19
CA ASN A 82 30.02 7.80 -25.05
C ASN A 82 31.34 7.12 -25.46
N LYS A 83 31.46 5.79 -25.38
CA LYS A 83 32.37 5.03 -26.26
C LYS A 83 31.85 3.61 -26.49
N ASN A 84 31.28 3.49 -27.67
CA ASN A 84 30.89 2.29 -28.39
C ASN A 84 32.15 1.44 -28.69
N THR A 85 32.14 0.14 -28.40
CA THR A 85 32.79 -0.88 -29.25
C THR A 85 32.03 -2.20 -29.10
N LYS A 86 31.15 -2.43 -30.08
CA LYS A 86 30.75 -3.74 -30.56
C LYS A 86 32.01 -4.51 -30.96
N ALA A 87 32.24 -5.69 -30.40
CA ALA A 87 33.11 -6.70 -30.99
C ALA A 87 32.39 -8.03 -30.84
N GLU A 88 31.72 -8.40 -31.93
CA GLU A 88 31.19 -9.74 -32.17
C GLU A 88 32.39 -10.70 -32.25
N HIS A 89 32.45 -11.69 -31.36
CA HIS A 89 33.35 -12.82 -31.56
C HIS A 89 32.52 -13.95 -32.18
N VAL A 90 32.61 -14.05 -33.50
CA VAL A 90 32.16 -15.20 -34.26
C VAL A 90 33.14 -16.34 -33.99
N THR A 91 32.62 -17.50 -33.61
CA THR A 91 33.34 -18.77 -33.60
C THR A 91 33.48 -19.30 -35.02
N VAL A 92 34.70 -19.59 -35.44
CA VAL A 92 35.03 -20.54 -36.52
C VAL A 92 36.00 -21.55 -35.94
#